data_AF-A0A5J4WTA3-F1
#
_entry.id   AF-A0A5J4WTA3-F1
#
_cell.length_a   1.000
_cell.length_b   1.000
_cell.length_c   1.000
_cell.angle_alpha   90.00
_cell.angle_beta   90.00
_cell.angle_gamma   90.00
#
_symmetry.space_group_name_H-M   'P 1'
#
loop_
_entity.id
_entity.type
_entity.pdbx_description
1 polymer ?
#
loop_
_entity_poly.entity_id
_entity_poly.type
_entity_poly.pdbx_seq_one_letter_code
_entity_poly.pdbx_strand_id
1 'polypeptide(L)'
;MEHQKALAAKLRGWNTTMIMNKTAIPDKNWWIEKLRANIPAKLIQIQQQMTMITDVALSSWIKRNQEVTTWKTKLQFKAYEVSQVLKNSCVQSLAIRSDNSTAVFDIRKWRVSTSLIKEIKQVHQTIERLGIQIQITHLPGVKNEIADTLSRLSRAGDYKLKEKIFQQTCLQMNLNLIIDLFSQHFNNLLPRFMSTIRGHGEIAIDALNQTWKMELPCIHPPIPLHPAVLKKIREEPIEAIIIAPLWPDQIWYTELVNENVQSLMLSWSNEILEPGISLIKKNLKLPPGKIYCFLMDRRPEREEDSQKRY
;
A
#
# COMPACT_ATOMS: atom_id res chain seq x y z
N MET A 1 6.00 44.05 8.71
CA MET A 1 5.94 45.12 7.68
C MET A 1 4.64 45.92 7.72
N GLU A 2 3.47 45.26 7.77
CA GLU A 2 2.16 45.95 7.81
C GLU A 2 1.99 46.89 9.00
N HIS A 3 2.44 46.49 10.19
CA HIS A 3 2.37 47.33 11.38
C HIS A 3 3.14 48.67 11.23
N GLN A 4 4.31 48.65 10.58
CA GLN A 4 5.09 49.87 10.33
C GLN A 4 4.46 50.77 9.26
N LYS A 5 3.88 50.17 8.20
CA LYS A 5 3.13 50.90 7.16
C LYS A 5 1.89 51.58 7.75
N ALA A 6 1.14 50.87 8.59
CA ALA A 6 -0.04 51.39 9.27
C ALA A 6 0.32 52.55 10.23
N LEU A 7 1.43 52.43 10.97
CA LEU A 7 1.92 53.51 11.83
C LEU A 7 2.37 54.75 11.05
N ALA A 8 3.11 54.56 9.94
CA ALA A 8 3.57 55.66 9.11
C ALA A 8 2.42 56.39 8.42
N ALA A 9 1.44 55.65 7.88
CA ALA A 9 0.23 56.22 7.28
C ALA A 9 -0.60 57.01 8.31
N LYS A 10 -0.70 56.49 9.54
CA LYS A 10 -1.41 57.15 10.64
C LYS A 10 -0.73 58.44 11.12
N LEU A 11 0.60 58.47 11.14
CA LEU A 11 1.37 59.61 11.66
C LEU A 11 1.70 60.68 10.62
N ARG A 12 1.81 60.31 9.35
CA ARG A 12 2.36 61.19 8.29
C ARG A 12 1.53 61.22 7.00
N GLY A 13 0.37 60.56 6.99
CA GLY A 13 -0.53 60.49 5.84
C GLY A 13 -0.13 59.44 4.80
N TRP A 14 -1.03 59.13 3.87
CA TRP A 14 -0.86 58.03 2.91
C TRP A 14 0.21 58.27 1.84
N ASN A 15 0.51 59.54 1.51
CA ASN A 15 1.43 59.93 0.44
C ASN A 15 2.86 60.22 0.93
N THR A 16 3.19 59.80 2.15
CA THR A 16 4.51 60.06 2.77
C THR A 16 5.53 58.99 2.39
N THR A 17 6.78 59.41 2.20
CA THR A 17 7.90 58.51 1.95
C THR A 17 8.36 57.89 3.27
N MET A 18 8.47 56.57 3.32
CA MET A 18 9.00 55.83 4.48
C MET A 18 10.26 55.06 4.11
N ILE A 19 11.26 55.11 4.98
CA ILE A 19 12.45 54.28 4.88
C ILE A 19 12.10 52.88 5.40
N MET A 20 12.11 51.88 4.50
CA MET A 20 11.92 50.49 4.92
C MET A 20 13.12 49.98 5.71
N ASN A 21 12.84 49.22 6.77
CA ASN A 21 13.89 48.52 7.50
C ASN A 21 14.61 47.54 6.56
N LYS A 22 15.95 47.51 6.61
CA LYS A 22 16.78 46.57 5.83
C LYS A 22 16.41 45.10 6.10
N THR A 23 15.83 44.79 7.26
CA THR A 23 15.32 43.45 7.59
C THR A 23 14.14 43.00 6.71
N ALA A 24 13.46 43.91 6.01
CA ALA A 24 12.36 43.60 5.09
C ALA A 24 12.83 43.23 3.66
N ILE A 25 14.13 43.45 3.36
CA ILE A 25 14.69 43.20 2.03
C ILE A 25 14.61 41.71 1.62
N PRO A 26 14.92 40.73 2.50
CA PRO A 26 14.81 39.31 2.16
C PRO A 26 13.38 38.90 1.77
N ASP A 27 12.37 39.30 2.56
CA ASP A 27 10.96 39.01 2.26
C ASP A 27 10.50 39.64 0.93
N LYS A 28 10.92 40.89 0.66
CA LYS A 28 10.61 41.55 -0.60
C LYS A 28 11.20 40.80 -1.80
N ASN A 29 12.46 40.40 -1.68
CA ASN A 29 13.14 39.65 -2.74
C ASN A 29 12.49 38.28 -2.95
N TRP A 30 12.09 37.60 -1.88
CA TRP A 30 11.33 36.35 -1.94
C TRP A 30 10.01 36.50 -2.71
N TRP A 31 9.24 37.56 -2.45
CA TRP A 31 8.00 37.85 -3.19
C TRP A 31 8.27 38.16 -4.67
N ILE A 32 9.33 38.91 -4.99
CA ILE A 32 9.71 39.21 -6.37
C ILE A 32 10.09 37.91 -7.11
N GLU A 33 10.86 37.02 -6.49
CA GLU A 33 11.19 35.72 -7.05
C GLU A 33 9.93 34.87 -7.29
N LYS A 34 8.99 34.85 -6.33
CA LYS A 34 7.72 34.13 -6.49
C LYS A 34 6.84 34.68 -7.61
N LEU A 35 6.81 36.01 -7.80
CA LEU A 35 6.09 36.65 -8.89
C LEU A 35 6.74 36.36 -10.25
N ARG A 36 8.07 36.36 -10.33
CA ARG A 36 8.81 36.01 -11.55
C ARG A 36 8.65 34.54 -11.92
N ALA A 37 8.56 33.66 -10.94
CA ALA A 37 8.32 32.24 -11.12
C ALA A 37 6.83 31.87 -11.23
N ASN A 38 5.93 32.86 -11.39
CA ASN A 38 4.50 32.62 -11.44
C ASN A 38 4.11 31.94 -12.76
N ILE A 39 3.94 30.63 -12.70
CA ILE A 39 3.40 29.83 -13.82
C ILE A 39 1.87 30.01 -13.77
N PRO A 40 1.22 30.51 -14.84
CA PRO A 40 -0.23 30.67 -14.86
C PRO A 40 -0.92 29.34 -14.54
N ALA A 41 -1.78 29.34 -13.52
CA ALA A 41 -2.57 28.16 -13.19
C ALA A 41 -3.47 27.82 -14.39
N LYS A 42 -3.43 26.57 -14.86
CA LYS A 42 -4.40 26.09 -15.85
C LYS A 42 -5.79 26.10 -15.21
N LEU A 43 -6.62 27.06 -15.63
CA LEU A 43 -8.01 27.22 -15.17
C LEU A 43 -8.93 26.13 -15.74
N ILE A 44 -8.54 25.49 -16.84
CA ILE A 44 -9.26 24.36 -17.42
C ILE A 44 -9.09 23.15 -16.49
N GLN A 45 -10.20 22.66 -15.96
CA GLN A 45 -10.21 21.48 -15.11
C GLN A 45 -10.13 20.22 -15.97
N ILE A 46 -8.97 19.57 -15.95
CA ILE A 46 -8.73 18.28 -16.61
C ILE A 46 -9.44 17.20 -15.79
N GLN A 47 -10.19 16.34 -16.49
CA GLN A 47 -10.82 15.18 -15.88
C GLN A 47 -9.77 14.32 -15.15
N GLN A 48 -10.09 13.87 -13.93
CA GLN A 48 -9.18 13.08 -13.11
C GLN A 48 -8.71 11.82 -13.85
N GLN A 49 -7.38 11.64 -13.98
CA GLN A 49 -6.76 10.49 -14.64
C GLN A 49 -6.22 9.47 -13.62
N MET A 50 -5.94 9.94 -12.41
CA MET A 50 -5.50 9.13 -11.27
C MET A 50 -6.18 9.63 -10.00
N THR A 51 -6.52 8.74 -9.07
CA THR A 51 -7.14 9.08 -7.78
C THR A 51 -6.37 8.45 -6.64
N MET A 52 -5.70 9.24 -5.80
CA MET A 52 -5.17 8.78 -4.53
C MET A 52 -6.25 8.80 -3.45
N ILE A 53 -6.34 7.75 -2.63
CA ILE A 53 -7.24 7.65 -1.48
C ILE A 53 -6.39 7.42 -0.23
N THR A 54 -6.60 8.20 0.84
CA THR A 54 -5.79 8.13 2.05
C THR A 54 -6.65 8.17 3.31
N ASP A 55 -6.35 7.28 4.25
CA ASP A 55 -7.02 7.15 5.55
C ASP A 55 -6.25 7.90 6.68
N VAL A 56 -4.95 8.16 6.48
CA VAL A 56 -4.13 8.96 7.42
C VAL A 56 -3.15 9.83 6.63
N ALA A 57 -2.76 10.98 7.19
CA ALA A 57 -2.03 12.11 6.57
C ALA A 57 -0.77 11.79 5.74
N LEU A 58 -0.22 10.56 5.76
CA LEU A 58 0.81 10.12 4.80
C LEU A 58 0.89 8.58 4.65
N SER A 59 -0.26 7.90 4.55
CA SER A 59 -0.35 6.51 4.08
C SER A 59 -1.33 6.44 2.92
N SER A 60 -0.86 6.78 1.74
CA SER A 60 -1.70 6.96 0.56
C SER A 60 -1.80 5.68 -0.27
N TRP A 61 -3.01 5.35 -0.70
CA TRP A 61 -3.30 4.34 -1.72
C TRP A 61 -3.51 5.04 -3.06
N ILE A 62 -2.98 4.52 -4.17
CA ILE A 62 -3.16 5.13 -5.51
C ILE A 62 -4.15 4.28 -6.31
N LYS A 63 -5.27 4.87 -6.71
CA LYS A 63 -6.30 4.26 -7.56
C LYS A 63 -6.17 4.76 -9.00
N ARG A 64 -5.95 3.86 -9.96
CA ARG A 64 -5.95 4.18 -11.41
C ARG A 64 -7.08 3.39 -12.06
N ASN A 65 -7.99 4.06 -12.78
CA ASN A 65 -9.08 3.42 -13.54
C ASN A 65 -9.82 2.26 -12.83
N GLN A 66 -10.26 2.47 -11.57
CA GLN A 66 -10.96 1.51 -10.71
C GLN A 66 -10.13 0.51 -9.88
N GLU A 67 -8.81 0.43 -10.05
CA GLU A 67 -7.91 -0.50 -9.32
C GLU A 67 -7.09 0.21 -8.24
N VAL A 68 -6.90 -0.39 -7.06
CA VAL A 68 -6.34 0.23 -5.84
C VAL A 68 -4.97 -0.35 -5.48
N THR A 69 -3.91 0.47 -5.51
CA THR A 69 -2.55 0.10 -5.10
C THR A 69 -2.31 0.21 -3.58
N THR A 70 -1.55 -0.76 -3.04
CA THR A 70 -1.17 -0.80 -1.62
C THR A 70 0.33 -0.50 -1.36
N TRP A 71 0.68 0.48 -0.50
CA TRP A 71 2.06 0.85 -0.09
C TRP A 71 2.23 0.94 1.45
N LYS A 72 3.11 0.10 2.04
CA LYS A 72 3.32 -0.01 3.50
C LYS A 72 4.82 0.06 3.90
N THR A 73 5.46 1.23 3.78
CA THR A 73 6.78 1.54 4.38
C THR A 73 6.78 2.87 5.19
N LYS A 74 7.87 3.16 5.92
CA LYS A 74 8.07 4.37 6.76
C LYS A 74 7.73 5.66 5.98
N LEU A 75 7.16 6.68 6.64
CA LEU A 75 6.65 7.92 5.99
C LEU A 75 7.65 8.62 5.03
N GLN A 76 8.95 8.60 5.35
CA GLN A 76 10.01 9.15 4.49
C GLN A 76 10.16 8.39 3.15
N PHE A 77 9.96 7.07 3.14
CA PHE A 77 10.01 6.26 1.93
C PHE A 77 8.79 6.51 1.03
N LYS A 78 7.63 6.82 1.62
CA LYS A 78 6.37 7.02 0.88
C LYS A 78 6.32 8.28 0.02
N ALA A 79 6.88 9.40 0.48
CA ALA A 79 6.90 10.63 -0.32
C ALA A 79 7.80 10.51 -1.56
N TYR A 80 8.91 9.77 -1.42
CA TYR A 80 9.77 9.43 -2.54
C TYR A 80 9.04 8.51 -3.53
N GLU A 81 8.39 7.44 -3.05
CA GLU A 81 7.61 6.51 -3.88
C GLU A 81 6.48 7.23 -4.63
N VAL A 82 5.66 8.04 -3.95
CA VAL A 82 4.60 8.85 -4.59
C VAL A 82 5.20 9.74 -5.67
N SER A 83 6.35 10.38 -5.40
CA SER A 83 7.03 11.20 -6.40
C SER A 83 7.50 10.39 -7.61
N GLN A 84 7.95 9.14 -7.43
CA GLN A 84 8.33 8.26 -8.54
C GLN A 84 7.13 7.78 -9.35
N VAL A 85 6.03 7.40 -8.68
CA VAL A 85 4.80 7.02 -9.39
C VAL A 85 4.31 8.17 -10.24
N LEU A 86 4.26 9.39 -9.70
CA LEU A 86 3.82 10.57 -10.45
C LEU A 86 4.69 10.80 -11.70
N LYS A 87 6.02 10.67 -11.58
CA LYS A 87 6.94 10.78 -12.75
C LYS A 87 6.68 9.70 -13.81
N ASN A 88 6.51 8.45 -13.39
CA ASN A 88 6.34 7.32 -14.30
C ASN A 88 4.93 7.25 -14.90
N SER A 89 3.97 7.91 -14.27
CA SER A 89 2.55 7.78 -14.61
C SER A 89 2.11 8.60 -15.82
N CYS A 90 2.90 9.60 -16.26
CA CYS A 90 2.56 10.53 -17.35
C CYS A 90 1.16 11.17 -17.24
N VAL A 91 0.60 11.26 -16.03
CA VAL A 91 -0.73 11.85 -15.80
C VAL A 91 -0.65 13.37 -15.77
N GLN A 92 -1.74 14.03 -16.16
CA GLN A 92 -1.93 15.47 -16.12
C GLN A 92 -2.89 15.91 -15.02
N SER A 93 -3.69 14.99 -14.47
CA SER A 93 -4.69 15.29 -13.43
C SER A 93 -4.76 14.19 -12.36
N LEU A 94 -4.57 14.60 -11.10
CA LEU A 94 -4.56 13.75 -9.90
C LEU A 94 -5.65 14.20 -8.92
N ALA A 95 -6.57 13.31 -8.56
CA ALA A 95 -7.45 13.51 -7.42
C ALA A 95 -6.82 12.93 -6.14
N ILE A 96 -6.88 13.64 -5.02
CA ILE A 96 -6.51 13.13 -3.69
C ILE A 96 -7.77 13.16 -2.82
N ARG A 97 -8.13 12.02 -2.24
CA ARG A 97 -9.36 11.82 -1.47
C ARG A 97 -9.03 11.33 -0.07
N SER A 98 -9.69 11.89 0.93
CA SER A 98 -9.58 11.42 2.32
C SER A 98 -10.89 11.60 3.06
N ASP A 99 -11.18 10.70 3.97
CA ASP A 99 -12.32 10.79 4.91
C ASP A 99 -12.06 11.71 6.10
N ASN A 100 -10.79 12.05 6.35
CA ASN A 100 -10.41 13.05 7.33
C ASN A 100 -10.47 14.46 6.72
N SER A 101 -11.52 15.20 7.05
CA SER A 101 -11.73 16.58 6.57
C SER A 101 -10.62 17.54 7.02
N THR A 102 -10.01 17.32 8.19
CA THR A 102 -8.83 18.06 8.66
C THR A 102 -7.62 17.79 7.77
N ALA A 103 -7.37 16.52 7.42
CA ALA A 103 -6.30 16.16 6.50
C ALA A 103 -6.51 16.78 5.10
N VAL A 104 -7.75 16.75 4.58
CA VAL A 104 -8.11 17.44 3.32
C VAL A 104 -7.77 18.93 3.39
N PHE A 105 -8.15 19.59 4.49
CA PHE A 105 -7.89 21.01 4.69
C PHE A 105 -6.38 21.32 4.77
N ASP A 106 -5.63 20.53 5.52
CA ASP A 106 -4.19 20.66 5.70
C ASP A 106 -3.43 20.47 4.38
N ILE A 107 -3.75 19.42 3.62
CA ILE A 107 -3.16 19.16 2.30
C ILE A 107 -3.51 20.28 1.32
N ARG A 108 -4.76 20.77 1.30
CA ARG A 108 -5.19 21.89 0.44
C ARG A 108 -4.40 23.16 0.71
N LYS A 109 -4.02 23.40 1.96
CA LYS A 109 -3.23 24.56 2.36
C LYS A 109 -1.73 24.31 2.28
N TRP A 110 -1.30 23.09 1.94
CA TRP A 110 0.08 22.64 2.06
C TRP A 110 0.67 22.92 3.46
N ARG A 111 -0.17 22.80 4.50
CA ARG A 111 0.17 23.02 5.91
C ARG A 111 0.17 21.69 6.63
N VAL A 112 1.22 21.39 7.37
CA VAL A 112 1.38 20.11 8.09
C VAL A 112 2.30 20.31 9.29
N SER A 113 2.27 19.35 10.22
CA SER A 113 3.21 19.30 11.35
C SER A 113 4.65 19.42 10.87
N THR A 114 5.50 20.03 11.70
CA THR A 114 6.93 20.27 11.39
C THR A 114 7.68 19.01 10.98
N SER A 115 7.25 17.83 11.48
CA SER A 115 7.79 16.51 11.16
C SER A 115 7.52 16.00 9.73
N LEU A 116 6.54 16.57 9.00
CA LEU A 116 6.11 16.09 7.66
C LEU A 116 6.31 17.12 6.54
N ILE A 117 6.82 18.30 6.90
CA ILE A 117 6.94 19.44 5.98
C ILE A 117 7.90 19.15 4.83
N LYS A 118 8.95 18.34 5.05
CA LYS A 118 9.99 18.05 4.04
C LYS A 118 9.44 17.14 2.96
N GLU A 119 8.75 16.08 3.36
CA GLU A 119 8.13 15.06 2.53
C GLU A 119 7.04 15.66 1.65
N ILE A 120 6.14 16.46 2.24
CA ILE A 120 5.05 17.10 1.52
C ILE A 120 5.56 18.17 0.55
N LYS A 121 6.60 18.92 0.92
CA LYS A 121 7.26 19.85 -0.02
C LYS A 121 7.85 19.12 -1.23
N GLN A 122 8.45 17.94 -1.04
CA GLN A 122 9.01 17.17 -2.14
C GLN A 122 7.93 16.67 -3.11
N VAL A 123 6.81 16.19 -2.58
CA VAL A 123 5.65 15.79 -3.41
C VAL A 123 5.07 17.00 -4.14
N HIS A 124 4.87 18.12 -3.43
CA HIS A 124 4.35 19.36 -4.02
C HIS A 124 5.25 19.88 -5.15
N GLN A 125 6.56 19.97 -4.93
CA GLN A 125 7.54 20.37 -5.94
C GLN A 125 7.54 19.41 -7.14
N THR A 126 7.35 18.11 -6.91
CA THR A 126 7.27 17.13 -7.99
C THR A 126 6.02 17.37 -8.83
N ILE A 127 4.88 17.63 -8.20
CA ILE A 127 3.62 17.92 -8.90
C ILE A 127 3.73 19.23 -9.67
N GLU A 128 4.25 20.30 -9.06
CA GLU A 128 4.51 21.58 -9.72
C GLU A 128 5.41 21.40 -10.95
N ARG A 129 6.53 20.66 -10.80
CA ARG A 129 7.48 20.39 -11.90
C ARG A 129 6.85 19.58 -13.04
N LEU A 130 6.00 18.61 -12.71
CA LEU A 130 5.31 17.78 -13.70
C LEU A 130 4.08 18.48 -14.30
N GLY A 131 3.69 19.64 -13.79
CA GLY A 131 2.50 20.37 -14.25
C GLY A 131 1.19 19.61 -14.02
N ILE A 132 1.14 18.74 -13.00
CA ILE A 132 -0.02 17.91 -12.69
C ILE A 132 -1.07 18.77 -11.95
N GLN A 133 -2.29 18.79 -12.45
CA GLN A 133 -3.41 19.43 -11.76
C GLN A 133 -3.89 18.55 -10.60
N ILE A 134 -4.00 19.09 -9.39
CA ILE A 134 -4.47 18.34 -8.22
C ILE A 134 -5.89 18.75 -7.83
N GLN A 135 -6.74 17.77 -7.55
CA GLN A 135 -8.05 17.96 -6.91
C GLN A 135 -8.09 17.26 -5.56
N ILE A 136 -8.09 18.01 -4.45
CA ILE A 136 -8.15 17.42 -3.11
C ILE A 136 -9.60 17.49 -2.63
N THR A 137 -10.22 16.35 -2.31
CA THR A 137 -11.65 16.26 -1.94
C THR A 137 -11.87 15.37 -0.74
N HIS A 138 -12.95 15.64 0.00
CA HIS A 138 -13.39 14.75 1.09
C HIS A 138 -14.15 13.56 0.52
N LEU A 139 -13.89 12.37 1.05
CA LEU A 139 -14.59 11.13 0.73
C LEU A 139 -15.21 10.58 2.02
N PRO A 140 -16.55 10.55 2.16
CA PRO A 140 -17.19 10.01 3.36
C PRO A 140 -16.66 8.60 3.68
N GLY A 141 -16.46 8.28 4.97
CA GLY A 141 -15.88 7.01 5.41
C GLY A 141 -16.60 5.77 4.86
N VAL A 142 -17.94 5.84 4.71
CA VAL A 142 -18.76 4.78 4.09
C VAL A 142 -18.38 4.51 2.62
N LYS A 143 -17.82 5.51 1.92
CA LYS A 143 -17.28 5.35 0.56
C LYS A 143 -15.78 5.05 0.54
N ASN A 144 -15.13 5.04 1.72
CA ASN A 144 -13.71 4.81 1.92
C ASN A 144 -13.40 3.38 2.40
N GLU A 145 -14.33 2.43 2.22
CA GLU A 145 -14.25 1.07 2.74
C GLU A 145 -12.96 0.35 2.36
N ILE A 146 -12.50 0.51 1.11
CA ILE A 146 -11.28 -0.16 0.65
C ILE A 146 -10.05 0.39 1.41
N ALA A 147 -9.93 1.72 1.55
CA ALA A 147 -8.78 2.31 2.23
C ALA A 147 -8.77 2.02 3.73
N ASP A 148 -9.94 2.07 4.39
CA ASP A 148 -10.13 1.71 5.80
C ASP A 148 -9.85 0.21 6.03
N THR A 149 -10.31 -0.66 5.12
CA THR A 149 -10.02 -2.10 5.17
C THR A 149 -8.52 -2.35 5.05
N LEU A 150 -7.85 -1.71 4.09
CA LEU A 150 -6.41 -1.89 3.88
C LEU A 150 -5.56 -1.28 5.00
N SER A 151 -5.98 -0.17 5.61
CA SER A 151 -5.27 0.43 6.75
C SER A 151 -5.38 -0.46 7.99
N ARG A 152 -6.56 -1.04 8.20
CA ARG A 152 -6.89 -1.99 9.28
C ARG A 152 -6.59 -3.44 8.94
N LEU A 153 -5.87 -3.71 7.85
CA LEU A 153 -5.36 -5.05 7.55
C LEU A 153 -4.51 -5.56 8.71
N SER A 154 -4.87 -6.74 9.23
CA SER A 154 -4.13 -7.40 10.30
C SER A 154 -2.69 -7.68 9.87
N ARG A 155 -1.72 -7.21 10.67
CA ARG A 155 -0.31 -7.58 10.53
C ARG A 155 -0.03 -9.00 11.02
N ALA A 156 -0.88 -9.51 11.91
CA ALA A 156 -0.66 -10.77 12.60
C ALA A 156 -1.19 -11.98 11.81
N GLY A 157 -2.03 -11.77 10.79
CA GLY A 157 -2.65 -12.86 10.02
C GLY A 157 -3.65 -13.69 10.82
N ASP A 158 -4.30 -13.09 11.82
CA ASP A 158 -5.31 -13.75 12.67
C ASP A 158 -6.65 -13.95 11.92
N TYR A 159 -6.63 -14.76 10.88
CA TYR A 159 -7.77 -15.22 10.11
C TYR A 159 -7.42 -16.57 9.47
N LYS A 160 -8.44 -17.32 9.01
CA LYS A 160 -8.24 -18.58 8.29
C LYS A 160 -9.27 -18.76 7.19
N LEU A 161 -9.00 -19.68 6.27
CA LEU A 161 -10.04 -20.18 5.39
C LEU A 161 -11.07 -21.01 6.17
N LYS A 162 -12.33 -20.96 5.74
CA LYS A 162 -13.35 -21.94 6.13
C LYS A 162 -12.87 -23.33 5.76
N GLU A 163 -12.94 -24.25 6.70
CA GLU A 163 -12.45 -25.62 6.54
C GLU A 163 -13.04 -26.33 5.30
N LYS A 164 -14.35 -26.15 5.05
CA LYS A 164 -15.02 -26.71 3.87
C LYS A 164 -14.41 -26.21 2.55
N ILE A 165 -14.06 -24.92 2.48
CA ILE A 165 -13.45 -24.32 1.29
C ILE A 165 -12.04 -24.87 1.10
N PHE A 166 -11.27 -24.98 2.19
CA PHE A 166 -9.93 -25.57 2.16
C PHE A 166 -9.95 -27.04 1.69
N GLN A 167 -10.83 -27.87 2.25
CA GLN A 167 -11.00 -29.27 1.83
C GLN A 167 -11.41 -29.40 0.35
N GLN A 168 -12.37 -28.58 -0.09
CA GLN A 168 -12.77 -28.53 -1.51
C GLN A 168 -11.62 -28.13 -2.43
N THR A 169 -10.80 -27.17 -2.01
CA THR A 169 -9.61 -26.73 -2.75
C THR A 169 -8.62 -27.89 -2.92
N CYS A 170 -8.33 -28.61 -1.83
CA CYS A 170 -7.44 -29.76 -1.87
C CYS A 170 -7.95 -30.85 -2.83
N LEU A 171 -9.26 -31.13 -2.83
CA LEU A 171 -9.86 -32.09 -3.76
C LEU A 171 -9.78 -31.63 -5.21
N GLN A 172 -10.13 -30.37 -5.50
CA GLN A 172 -10.14 -29.84 -6.87
C GLN A 172 -8.76 -29.75 -7.49
N MET A 173 -7.74 -29.47 -6.69
CA MET A 173 -6.35 -29.37 -7.13
C MET A 173 -5.55 -30.67 -6.91
N ASN A 174 -6.19 -31.75 -6.45
CA ASN A 174 -5.55 -33.04 -6.14
C ASN A 174 -4.34 -32.90 -5.19
N LEU A 175 -4.51 -32.12 -4.12
CA LEU A 175 -3.45 -31.79 -3.16
C LEU A 175 -3.52 -32.68 -1.92
N ASN A 176 -2.37 -33.21 -1.51
CA ASN A 176 -2.19 -33.89 -0.23
C ASN A 176 -1.32 -33.04 0.72
N LEU A 177 -1.92 -31.99 1.29
CA LEU A 177 -1.24 -31.06 2.18
C LEU A 177 -1.22 -31.60 3.61
N ILE A 178 -0.05 -31.61 4.23
CA ILE A 178 0.14 -32.10 5.61
C ILE A 178 0.77 -31.06 6.54
N ILE A 179 1.30 -29.96 5.99
CA ILE A 179 1.94 -28.89 6.75
C ILE A 179 1.48 -27.49 6.29
N ASP A 180 1.17 -26.62 7.26
CA ASP A 180 0.95 -25.18 7.04
C ASP A 180 2.12 -24.37 7.62
N LEU A 181 2.82 -23.58 6.81
CA LEU A 181 3.97 -22.81 7.25
C LEU A 181 3.61 -21.50 7.97
N PHE A 182 2.37 -21.03 7.88
CA PHE A 182 1.96 -19.75 8.45
C PHE A 182 0.64 -19.86 9.23
N SER A 183 0.62 -20.78 10.20
CA SER A 183 -0.54 -21.06 11.04
C SER A 183 -0.28 -20.82 12.53
N GLN A 184 -1.34 -20.83 13.33
CA GLN A 184 -1.32 -20.82 14.78
C GLN A 184 -2.18 -21.96 15.32
N HIS A 185 -2.00 -22.29 16.60
CA HIS A 185 -2.68 -23.43 17.23
C HIS A 185 -4.21 -23.37 17.23
N PHE A 186 -4.80 -22.18 17.06
CA PHE A 186 -6.26 -22.00 17.07
C PHE A 186 -6.85 -21.83 15.66
N ASN A 187 -6.01 -21.68 14.63
CA ASN A 187 -6.45 -21.47 13.25
C ASN A 187 -5.85 -22.46 12.25
N ASN A 188 -5.13 -23.49 12.72
CA ASN A 188 -4.55 -24.51 11.86
C ASN A 188 -5.63 -25.39 11.20
N LEU A 189 -5.44 -25.64 9.91
CA LEU A 189 -6.27 -26.55 9.11
C LEU A 189 -5.56 -27.87 8.80
N LEU A 190 -4.28 -27.97 9.16
CA LEU A 190 -3.41 -29.10 8.88
C LEU A 190 -2.83 -29.70 10.17
N PRO A 191 -2.46 -31.00 10.17
CA PRO A 191 -1.95 -31.68 11.36
C PRO A 191 -0.63 -31.10 11.86
N ARG A 192 0.23 -30.63 10.95
CA ARG A 192 1.49 -29.98 11.27
C ARG A 192 1.42 -28.53 10.85
N PHE A 193 1.97 -27.64 11.67
CA PHE A 193 2.07 -26.24 11.31
C PHE A 193 3.28 -25.57 11.95
N MET A 194 3.75 -24.50 11.33
CA MET A 194 4.71 -23.55 11.89
C MET A 194 4.01 -22.25 12.25
N SER A 195 4.50 -21.57 13.28
CA SER A 195 3.92 -20.32 13.77
C SER A 195 4.92 -19.17 13.77
N THR A 196 4.42 -17.93 13.81
CA THR A 196 5.25 -16.73 13.96
C THR A 196 5.68 -16.48 15.40
N ILE A 197 4.95 -17.04 16.36
CA ILE A 197 5.20 -16.92 17.79
C ILE A 197 5.15 -18.31 18.43
N ARG A 198 6.02 -18.54 19.42
CA ARG A 198 6.01 -19.77 20.21
C ARG A 198 4.68 -19.93 20.94
N GLY A 199 4.08 -21.11 20.84
CA GLY A 199 2.78 -21.47 21.37
C GLY A 199 2.76 -22.94 21.79
N HIS A 200 1.72 -23.66 21.38
CA HIS A 200 1.55 -25.09 21.62
C HIS A 200 1.21 -25.80 20.31
N GLY A 201 1.91 -26.89 20.00
CA GLY A 201 1.61 -27.77 18.86
C GLY A 201 2.29 -27.40 17.55
N GLU A 202 2.96 -26.25 17.47
CA GLU A 202 3.80 -25.93 16.30
C GLU A 202 5.02 -26.86 16.24
N ILE A 203 5.41 -27.26 15.02
CA ILE A 203 6.63 -28.06 14.81
C ILE A 203 7.89 -27.19 14.80
N ALA A 204 7.74 -25.91 14.47
CA ALA A 204 8.79 -24.91 14.45
C ALA A 204 8.19 -23.50 14.51
N ILE A 205 9.03 -22.53 14.83
CA ILE A 205 8.69 -21.10 14.77
C ILE A 205 9.46 -20.44 13.62
N ASP A 206 8.90 -19.34 13.12
CA ASP A 206 9.52 -18.48 12.11
C ASP A 206 9.89 -19.23 10.83
N ALA A 207 8.86 -19.62 10.07
CA ALA A 207 9.02 -20.40 8.85
C ALA A 207 9.97 -19.78 7.83
N LEU A 208 10.16 -18.45 7.80
CA LEU A 208 11.08 -17.81 6.87
C LEU A 208 12.55 -18.15 7.18
N ASN A 209 12.87 -18.41 8.44
CA ASN A 209 14.20 -18.82 8.90
C ASN A 209 14.41 -20.34 8.92
N GLN A 210 13.36 -21.13 8.62
CA GLN A 210 13.47 -22.57 8.47
C GLN A 210 13.81 -22.95 7.03
N THR A 211 14.47 -24.08 6.83
CA THR A 211 14.64 -24.65 5.48
C THR A 211 13.36 -25.35 5.06
N TRP A 212 12.84 -25.06 3.87
CA TRP A 212 11.65 -25.74 3.36
C TRP A 212 12.07 -26.93 2.51
N LYS A 213 11.93 -28.16 3.03
CA LYS A 213 12.39 -29.38 2.36
C LYS A 213 11.32 -30.47 2.31
N MET A 214 11.34 -31.20 1.20
CA MET A 214 10.79 -32.55 0.98
C MET A 214 9.26 -32.76 0.91
N GLU A 215 8.44 -31.87 1.46
CA GLU A 215 6.98 -31.96 1.38
C GLU A 215 6.37 -30.74 0.68
N LEU A 216 5.10 -30.85 0.25
CA LEU A 216 4.34 -29.76 -0.37
C LEU A 216 3.65 -28.91 0.72
N PRO A 217 4.20 -27.76 1.13
CA PRO A 217 3.58 -26.93 2.15
C PRO A 217 2.39 -26.14 1.62
N CYS A 218 1.42 -25.94 2.51
CA CYS A 218 0.48 -24.83 2.43
C CYS A 218 1.12 -23.56 3.01
N ILE A 219 0.98 -22.46 2.29
CA ILE A 219 1.50 -21.14 2.66
C ILE A 219 0.35 -20.14 2.59
N HIS A 220 -0.23 -19.80 3.75
CA HIS A 220 -1.25 -18.75 3.89
C HIS A 220 -0.75 -17.61 4.79
N PRO A 221 0.25 -16.82 4.34
CA PRO A 221 0.94 -15.88 5.22
C PRO A 221 0.08 -14.64 5.49
N PRO A 222 0.32 -13.94 6.61
CA PRO A 222 -0.14 -12.57 6.78
C PRO A 222 0.24 -11.72 5.56
N ILE A 223 -0.65 -10.81 5.13
CA ILE A 223 -0.44 -9.93 3.96
C ILE A 223 0.97 -9.30 3.90
N PRO A 224 1.53 -8.73 5.00
CA PRO A 224 2.85 -8.12 4.94
C PRO A 224 4.02 -9.06 4.63
N LEU A 225 3.84 -10.38 4.77
CA LEU A 225 4.90 -11.38 4.59
C LEU A 225 4.94 -11.99 3.18
N HIS A 226 3.97 -11.69 2.31
CA HIS A 226 3.93 -12.21 0.93
C HIS A 226 5.24 -11.96 0.14
N PRO A 227 5.86 -10.76 0.17
CA PRO A 227 7.11 -10.53 -0.55
C PRO A 227 8.28 -11.40 -0.05
N ALA A 228 8.37 -11.60 1.26
CA ALA A 228 9.44 -12.41 1.86
C ALA A 228 9.24 -13.91 1.56
N VAL A 229 7.99 -14.37 1.58
CA VAL A 229 7.63 -15.74 1.19
C VAL A 229 8.01 -16.00 -0.27
N LEU A 230 7.60 -15.13 -1.19
CA LEU A 230 7.90 -15.32 -2.61
C LEU A 230 9.40 -15.26 -2.91
N LYS A 231 10.12 -14.33 -2.28
CA LYS A 231 11.57 -14.31 -2.34
C LYS A 231 12.17 -15.66 -1.92
N LYS A 232 11.68 -16.26 -0.84
CA LYS A 232 12.16 -17.56 -0.36
C LYS A 232 11.78 -18.71 -1.31
N ILE A 233 10.56 -18.73 -1.86
CA ILE A 233 10.15 -19.69 -2.91
C ILE A 233 11.12 -19.60 -4.10
N ARG A 234 11.56 -18.40 -4.48
CA ARG A 234 12.50 -18.19 -5.58
C ARG A 234 13.91 -18.69 -5.27
N GLU A 235 14.35 -18.57 -4.02
CA GLU A 235 15.70 -18.92 -3.58
C GLU A 235 15.84 -20.41 -3.21
N GLU A 236 14.75 -21.11 -2.94
CA GLU A 236 14.74 -22.53 -2.56
C GLU A 236 14.05 -23.40 -3.63
N PRO A 237 14.61 -24.57 -3.99
CA PRO A 237 14.01 -25.47 -4.97
C PRO A 237 12.82 -26.22 -4.35
N ILE A 238 11.67 -25.54 -4.28
CA ILE A 238 10.46 -26.02 -3.61
C ILE A 238 9.25 -26.05 -4.54
N GLU A 239 8.38 -27.03 -4.29
CA GLU A 239 6.99 -27.00 -4.75
C GLU A 239 6.10 -26.61 -3.57
N ALA A 240 5.28 -25.57 -3.72
CA ALA A 240 4.47 -25.01 -2.63
C ALA A 240 3.09 -24.55 -3.10
N ILE A 241 2.10 -24.68 -2.22
CA ILE A 241 0.80 -24.05 -2.39
C ILE A 241 0.80 -22.72 -1.65
N ILE A 242 0.55 -21.62 -2.37
CA ILE A 242 0.37 -20.29 -1.77
C ILE A 242 -1.07 -19.82 -1.95
N ILE A 243 -1.70 -19.42 -0.85
CA ILE A 243 -3.05 -18.88 -0.84
C ILE A 243 -2.95 -17.39 -0.57
N ALA A 244 -3.35 -16.58 -1.54
CA ALA A 244 -3.14 -15.15 -1.53
C ALA A 244 -4.32 -14.40 -2.18
N PRO A 245 -4.59 -13.15 -1.77
CA PRO A 245 -5.47 -12.29 -2.54
C PRO A 245 -4.82 -11.87 -3.86
N LEU A 246 -5.59 -11.93 -4.94
CA LEU A 246 -5.14 -11.47 -6.25
C LEU A 246 -5.35 -9.96 -6.38
N TRP A 247 -4.32 -9.19 -6.03
CA TRP A 247 -4.31 -7.72 -6.11
C TRP A 247 -3.34 -7.24 -7.20
N PRO A 248 -3.81 -6.85 -8.40
CA PRO A 248 -2.99 -6.42 -9.55
C PRO A 248 -1.87 -5.44 -9.22
N ASP A 249 -2.14 -4.59 -8.25
CA ASP A 249 -1.29 -3.49 -7.85
C ASP A 249 -0.29 -3.83 -6.72
N GLN A 250 -0.09 -5.10 -6.41
CA GLN A 250 0.90 -5.53 -5.43
C GLN A 250 2.18 -6.01 -6.07
N ILE A 251 3.29 -5.75 -5.39
CA ILE A 251 4.62 -6.16 -5.84
C ILE A 251 4.72 -7.67 -6.08
N TRP A 252 3.88 -8.46 -5.40
CA TRP A 252 3.81 -9.91 -5.55
C TRP A 252 2.87 -10.40 -6.66
N TYR A 253 2.06 -9.52 -7.26
CA TYR A 253 1.04 -9.92 -8.23
C TYR A 253 1.65 -10.59 -9.47
N THR A 254 2.58 -9.89 -10.12
CA THR A 254 3.21 -10.36 -11.35
C THR A 254 3.90 -11.70 -11.13
N GLU A 255 4.51 -11.88 -9.95
CA GLU A 255 5.18 -13.12 -9.57
C GLU A 255 4.18 -14.27 -9.42
N LEU A 256 3.10 -14.07 -8.65
CA LEU A 256 2.05 -15.09 -8.50
C LEU A 256 1.41 -15.47 -9.83
N VAL A 257 1.10 -14.49 -10.70
CA VAL A 257 0.37 -14.73 -11.95
C VAL A 257 1.27 -15.37 -13.02
N ASN A 258 2.53 -14.97 -13.11
CA ASN A 258 3.41 -15.42 -14.19
C ASN A 258 4.21 -16.69 -13.83
N GLU A 259 4.39 -16.98 -12.54
CA GLU A 259 5.28 -18.06 -12.10
C GLU A 259 4.53 -19.25 -11.48
N ASN A 260 3.20 -19.21 -11.40
CA ASN A 260 2.42 -20.37 -10.99
C ASN A 260 2.33 -21.41 -12.11
N VAL A 261 2.32 -22.68 -11.72
CA VAL A 261 2.05 -23.82 -12.61
C VAL A 261 0.54 -24.01 -12.79
N GLN A 262 -0.21 -23.78 -11.71
CA GLN A 262 -1.65 -23.92 -11.67
C GLN A 262 -2.22 -22.90 -10.68
N SER A 263 -3.40 -22.36 -11.00
CA SER A 263 -4.14 -21.50 -10.07
C SER A 263 -5.62 -21.84 -10.05
N LEU A 264 -6.25 -21.58 -8.90
CA LEU A 264 -7.67 -21.78 -8.67
C LEU A 264 -8.24 -20.58 -7.90
N MET A 265 -9.30 -19.97 -8.43
CA MET A 265 -10.05 -18.93 -7.72
C MET A 265 -10.94 -19.60 -6.67
N LEU A 266 -10.79 -19.21 -5.40
CA LEU A 266 -11.53 -19.83 -4.29
C LEU A 266 -12.91 -19.19 -4.12
N SER A 267 -12.94 -17.91 -3.75
CA SER A 267 -14.09 -17.01 -3.83
C SER A 267 -13.67 -15.60 -3.37
N TRP A 268 -14.65 -14.74 -3.10
CA TRP A 268 -14.45 -13.49 -2.37
C TRP A 268 -14.09 -13.73 -0.90
N SER A 269 -13.18 -12.92 -0.38
CA SER A 269 -12.62 -13.10 0.96
C SER A 269 -13.65 -13.04 2.10
N ASN A 270 -14.68 -12.20 1.98
CA ASN A 270 -15.78 -12.09 2.94
C ASN A 270 -16.66 -13.35 3.01
N GLU A 271 -16.62 -14.19 1.97
CA GLU A 271 -17.38 -15.44 1.93
C GLU A 271 -16.60 -16.62 2.50
N ILE A 272 -15.26 -16.59 2.40
CA ILE A 272 -14.42 -17.77 2.67
C ILE A 272 -13.44 -17.61 3.83
N LEU A 273 -13.18 -16.38 4.30
CA LEU A 273 -12.29 -16.14 5.44
C LEU A 273 -13.08 -15.97 6.73
N GLU A 274 -12.59 -16.61 7.79
CA GLU A 274 -13.09 -16.47 9.15
C GLU A 274 -12.11 -15.59 9.96
N PRO A 275 -12.59 -14.50 10.56
CA PRO A 275 -11.75 -13.66 11.39
C PRO A 275 -11.46 -14.33 12.74
N GLY A 276 -10.21 -14.26 13.19
CA GLY A 276 -9.82 -14.70 14.53
C GLY A 276 -10.19 -13.70 15.62
N ILE A 277 -10.03 -14.12 16.88
CA ILE A 277 -10.45 -13.35 18.07
C ILE A 277 -9.69 -12.02 18.19
N SER A 278 -8.39 -12.01 17.90
CA SER A 278 -7.54 -10.81 17.96
C SER A 278 -7.94 -9.81 16.87
N LEU A 279 -8.25 -10.30 15.68
CA LEU A 279 -8.73 -9.49 14.56
C LEU A 279 -10.02 -8.76 14.93
N ILE A 280 -11.00 -9.49 15.49
CA ILE A 280 -12.28 -8.93 15.97
C ILE A 280 -12.04 -7.92 17.09
N LYS A 281 -11.30 -8.29 18.15
CA LYS A 281 -11.05 -7.43 19.32
C LYS A 281 -10.35 -6.12 18.96
N LYS A 282 -9.47 -6.14 17.97
CA LYS A 282 -8.72 -4.97 17.52
C LYS A 282 -9.45 -4.15 16.44
N ASN A 283 -10.68 -4.53 16.09
CA ASN A 283 -11.45 -3.92 15.01
C ASN A 283 -10.65 -3.85 13.69
N LEU A 284 -9.89 -4.90 13.43
CA LEU A 284 -9.11 -5.08 12.20
C LEU A 284 -10.04 -5.67 11.12
N LYS A 285 -9.57 -5.65 9.87
CA LYS A 285 -10.36 -6.13 8.73
C LYS A 285 -9.64 -7.28 8.03
N LEU A 286 -10.45 -8.18 7.46
CA LEU A 286 -9.99 -9.23 6.57
C LEU A 286 -9.42 -8.64 5.27
N PRO A 287 -8.48 -9.31 4.59
CA PRO A 287 -8.02 -8.86 3.28
C PRO A 287 -9.18 -8.84 2.29
N PRO A 288 -9.39 -7.75 1.53
CA PRO A 288 -10.48 -7.67 0.57
C PRO A 288 -10.17 -8.41 -0.73
N GLY A 289 -11.20 -8.63 -1.54
CA GLY A 289 -11.07 -9.11 -2.92
C GLY A 289 -11.12 -10.62 -3.05
N LYS A 290 -10.74 -11.10 -4.24
CA LYS A 290 -10.75 -12.52 -4.58
C LYS A 290 -9.51 -13.19 -4.01
N ILE A 291 -9.72 -14.32 -3.35
CA ILE A 291 -8.64 -15.18 -2.86
C ILE A 291 -8.41 -16.29 -3.87
N TYR A 292 -7.14 -16.56 -4.15
CA TYR A 292 -6.70 -17.60 -5.05
C TYR A 292 -5.77 -18.56 -4.32
N CYS A 293 -5.75 -19.80 -4.80
CA CYS A 293 -4.76 -20.81 -4.49
C CYS A 293 -3.84 -20.96 -5.71
N PHE A 294 -2.53 -20.86 -5.52
CA PHE A 294 -1.52 -21.01 -6.57
C PHE A 294 -0.57 -22.15 -6.22
N LEU A 295 -0.29 -23.01 -7.19
CA LEU A 295 0.80 -23.97 -7.16
C LEU A 295 2.05 -23.33 -7.74
N MET A 296 3.08 -23.19 -6.92
CA MET A 296 4.39 -22.69 -7.32
C MET A 296 5.35 -23.88 -7.37
N ASP A 297 5.99 -24.13 -8.51
CA ASP A 297 7.03 -25.16 -8.62
C ASP A 297 8.36 -24.53 -9.05
N ARG A 298 9.34 -24.61 -8.17
CA ARG A 298 10.72 -24.13 -8.38
C ARG A 298 11.74 -25.25 -8.30
N ARG A 299 11.31 -26.51 -8.33
CA ARG A 299 12.23 -27.64 -8.43
C ARG A 299 12.93 -27.62 -9.80
N PRO A 300 14.20 -28.03 -9.89
CA PRO A 300 14.85 -28.23 -11.17
C PRO A 300 14.09 -29.31 -11.97
N GLU A 301 13.98 -29.11 -13.29
CA GLU A 301 13.46 -30.14 -14.19
C GLU A 301 14.27 -31.43 -14.00
N ARG A 302 13.58 -32.57 -13.82
CA ARG A 302 14.27 -33.87 -13.75
C ARG A 302 14.86 -34.15 -15.13
N GLU A 303 16.15 -34.51 -15.19
CA GLU A 303 16.87 -34.84 -16.44
C GLU A 303 16.19 -35.95 -17.28
N GLU A 304 15.26 -36.72 -16.70
CA GLU A 304 14.53 -37.81 -17.37
C GLU A 304 13.60 -37.35 -18.51
N ASP A 305 13.12 -36.09 -18.51
CA ASP A 305 12.27 -35.59 -19.61
C ASP A 305 13.06 -35.19 -20.86
N SER A 306 14.39 -35.06 -20.75
CA SER A 306 15.27 -34.73 -21.88
C SER A 306 15.56 -35.93 -22.79
N GLN A 307 15.30 -37.17 -22.33
CA GLN A 307 15.54 -38.39 -23.11
C GLN A 307 14.35 -38.84 -23.96
N LYS A 308 13.19 -38.15 -23.89
CA LYS A 308 12.01 -38.46 -24.72
C LYS A 308 11.86 -37.55 -25.94
N ARG A 309 12.84 -36.69 -26.22
CA ARG A 309 12.86 -35.82 -27.40
C ARG A 309 14.12 -36.04 -28.24
N TYR A 310 14.31 -37.25 -28.78
CA TYR A 310 15.10 -37.49 -30.00
C TYR A 310 14.55 -38.71 -30.73
#